data_AF-A0A135L757-F1
#
_entry.id   AF-A0A135L757-F1
#
_cell.length_a   1.000
_cell.length_b   1.000
_cell.length_c   1.000
_cell.angle_alpha   90.00
_cell.angle_beta   90.00
_cell.angle_gamma   90.00
#
_symmetry.space_group_name_H-M   'P 1'
#
loop_
_entity.id
_entity.type
_entity.pdbx_description
1 polymer ?
#
loop_
_entity_poly.entity_id
_entity_poly.type
_entity_poly.pdbx_seq_one_letter_code
_entity_poly.pdbx_strand_id
1 'polypeptide(L)' 'MRKKIFLLTLFKRILLIRINYLRMKLEKYFDQEKSFTHPKVYKLSAKLDKYIVLFQKIKQ' A
#
# COMPACT_ATOMS: atom_id res chain seq x y z
N MET A 1 -7.14 -21.54 -18.66
CA MET A 1 -7.97 -20.45 -18.07
C MET A 1 -7.85 -20.35 -16.54
N ARG A 2 -7.96 -21.45 -15.77
CA ARG A 2 -7.94 -21.41 -14.28
C ARG A 2 -6.67 -20.83 -13.63
N LYS A 3 -5.48 -21.06 -14.20
CA LYS A 3 -4.20 -20.55 -13.66
C LYS A 3 -4.12 -19.01 -13.61
N LYS A 4 -4.69 -18.31 -14.60
CA LYS A 4 -4.68 -16.83 -14.67
C LYS A 4 -5.55 -16.21 -13.56
N ILE A 5 -6.70 -16.80 -13.27
CA ILE A 5 -7.62 -16.33 -12.22
C ILE A 5 -6.97 -16.48 -10.83
N PHE A 6 -6.30 -17.62 -10.59
CA PHE A 6 -5.58 -17.88 -9.34
C PHE A 6 -4.40 -16.90 -9.11
N LEU A 7 -3.63 -16.62 -10.15
CA LEU A 7 -2.54 -15.64 -10.08
C LEU A 7 -3.05 -14.23 -9.78
N LEU A 8 -4.18 -13.83 -10.37
CA LEU A 8 -4.78 -12.51 -10.14
C LEU A 8 -5.28 -12.37 -8.69
N THR A 9 -5.94 -13.39 -8.14
CA THR A 9 -6.40 -13.38 -6.74
C THR A 9 -5.24 -13.41 -5.75
N LEU A 10 -4.19 -14.19 -6.02
CA LEU A 10 -2.97 -14.20 -5.22
C LEU A 10 -2.28 -12.83 -5.24
N PHE A 11 -2.15 -12.23 -6.43
CA PHE A 11 -1.56 -10.90 -6.58
C PHE A 11 -2.36 -9.82 -5.82
N LYS A 12 -3.69 -9.84 -5.92
CA LYS A 12 -4.57 -8.94 -5.14
C LYS A 12 -4.33 -9.09 -3.63
N ARG A 13 -4.21 -10.32 -3.12
CA ARG A 13 -3.91 -10.56 -1.70
C ARG A 13 -2.55 -10.01 -1.28
N ILE A 14 -1.50 -10.27 -2.06
CA ILE A 14 -0.15 -9.77 -1.77
C ILE A 14 -0.13 -8.24 -1.77
N LEU A 15 -0.83 -7.62 -2.73
CA LEU A 15 -0.92 -6.16 -2.83
C LEU A 15 -1.62 -5.54 -1.60
N LEU A 16 -2.71 -6.16 -1.14
CA LEU A 16 -3.42 -5.72 0.06
C LEU A 16 -2.54 -5.81 1.32
N ILE A 17 -1.79 -6.92 1.47
CA ILE A 17 -0.82 -7.08 2.58
C ILE A 17 0.23 -5.96 2.54
N ARG A 18 0.71 -5.61 1.34
CA ARG A 18 1.71 -4.55 1.18
C ARG A 18 1.18 -3.17 1.56
N ILE A 19 -0.07 -2.88 1.19
CA ILE A 19 -0.77 -1.64 1.57
C ILE A 19 -0.90 -1.57 3.10
N ASN A 20 -1.38 -2.64 3.74
CA ASN A 20 -1.53 -2.68 5.20
C ASN A 20 -0.19 -2.50 5.92
N TYR A 21 0.87 -3.15 5.45
CA TYR A 21 2.22 -2.98 6.00
C TYR A 21 2.72 -1.53 5.89
N LEU A 22 2.53 -0.90 4.71
CA LEU A 22 2.92 0.49 4.51
C LEU A 22 2.10 1.46 5.35
N ARG A 23 0.80 1.19 5.55
CA ARG A 23 -0.07 1.96 6.43
C ARG A 23 0.40 1.91 7.88
N MET A 24 0.63 0.71 8.42
CA MET A 24 1.13 0.53 9.79
C MET A 24 2.50 1.19 9.99
N LYS A 25 3.37 1.11 8.96
CA LYS A 25 4.67 1.78 8.97
C LYS A 25 4.50 3.30 8.98
N LEU A 26 3.60 3.85 8.16
CA LEU A 26 3.30 5.29 8.10
C LEU A 26 2.75 5.80 9.44
N GLU A 27 1.78 5.09 10.03
CA GLU A 27 1.22 5.39 11.36
C GLU A 27 2.33 5.47 12.41
N LYS A 28 3.21 4.46 12.46
CA LYS A 28 4.35 4.45 13.40
C LYS A 28 5.31 5.64 13.21
N TYR A 29 5.65 5.99 11.96
CA TYR A 29 6.52 7.14 11.70
C TYR A 29 5.83 8.47 12.01
N PHE A 30 4.53 8.55 11.75
CA PHE A 30 3.75 9.73 12.09
C PHE A 30 3.69 9.92 13.61
N ASP A 31 3.46 8.87 14.38
CA ASP A 31 3.46 8.94 15.86
C ASP A 31 4.81 9.38 16.43
N GLN A 32 5.92 8.97 15.79
CA GLN A 32 7.27 9.35 16.19
C GLN A 32 7.61 10.81 15.86
N GLU A 33 7.33 11.24 14.63
CA GLU A 33 7.73 12.56 14.14
C GLU A 33 6.68 13.65 14.48
N LYS A 34 5.44 13.25 14.77
CA LYS A 34 4.25 14.10 15.00
C LYS A 34 4.02 15.16 13.93
N SER A 35 4.53 14.93 12.71
CA SER A 35 4.50 15.88 11.62
C SER A 35 4.21 15.19 10.29
N PHE A 36 3.14 15.63 9.63
CA PHE A 36 2.77 15.19 8.28
C PHE A 36 3.74 15.69 7.21
N THR A 37 4.42 16.82 7.46
CA THR A 37 5.38 17.42 6.52
C THR A 37 6.77 16.80 6.62
N HIS A 38 7.00 15.91 7.59
CA HIS A 38 8.28 15.25 7.72
C HIS A 38 8.62 14.47 6.43
N PRO A 39 9.82 14.66 5.83
CA PRO A 39 10.13 14.08 4.52
C PRO A 39 9.96 12.57 4.44
N LYS A 40 10.17 11.84 5.56
CA LYS A 40 9.97 10.39 5.62
C LYS A 40 8.49 10.02 5.59
N VAL A 41 7.65 10.73 6.33
CA VAL A 41 6.19 10.53 6.36
C VAL A 41 5.61 10.84 4.98
N TYR A 42 6.03 11.95 4.37
CA TYR A 42 5.61 12.34 3.01
C TYR A 42 6.02 11.31 1.94
N LYS A 43 7.25 10.80 1.98
CA LYS A 43 7.69 9.76 1.03
C LYS A 43 6.92 8.44 1.21
N LEU A 44 6.61 8.07 2.45
CA LEU A 44 5.84 6.85 2.76
C LEU A 44 4.37 6.99 2.35
N SER A 45 3.74 8.15 2.58
CA SER A 45 2.36 8.40 2.15
C SER A 45 2.25 8.38 0.62
N ALA A 46 3.14 9.08 -0.09
CA ALA A 46 3.18 9.04 -1.56
C ALA A 46 3.42 7.62 -2.10
N LYS A 47 4.19 6.79 -1.39
CA LYS A 47 4.39 5.39 -1.74
C LYS A 47 3.11 4.57 -1.52
N LEU A 48 2.43 4.77 -0.39
CA LEU A 48 1.16 4.11 -0.07
C LEU A 48 0.09 4.42 -1.12
N ASP A 49 -0.06 5.69 -1.52
CA ASP A 49 -1.01 6.11 -2.56
C ASP A 49 -0.79 5.36 -3.89
N LYS A 50 0.47 5.20 -4.33
CA LYS A 50 0.77 4.44 -5.55
C LYS A 50 0.25 3.00 -5.48
N TYR A 51 0.39 2.34 -4.33
CA TYR A 51 -0.11 0.97 -4.15
C TYR A 51 -1.64 0.93 -4.08
N ILE A 52 -2.29 1.92 -3.47
CA ILE A 52 -3.76 2.03 -3.44
C ILE A 52 -4.32 2.20 -4.86
N VAL A 53 -3.75 3.13 -5.64
CA VAL A 53 -4.14 3.34 -7.04
C VAL A 53 -3.93 2.08 -7.87
N LEU A 54 -2.80 1.39 -7.70
CA LEU A 54 -2.55 0.12 -8.37
C LEU A 54 -3.59 -0.94 -7.99
N PHE A 55 -3.97 -1.03 -6.71
CA PHE A 55 -5.01 -1.96 -6.25
C PHE A 55 -6.38 -1.64 -6.83
N GLN A 56 -6.75 -0.36 -6.93
CA GLN A 56 -7.99 0.07 -7.55
C GLN A 56 -8.05 -0.29 -9.05
N LYS A 57 -6.94 -0.12 -9.78
CA LYS A 57 -6.84 -0.48 -11.20
C LYS A 57 -6.98 -1.97 -11.50
N ILE A 58 -6.69 -2.85 -10.53
CA ILE A 58 -6.85 -4.31 -10.66
C ILE A 58 -8.26 -4.73 -10.18
N LYS A 59 -8.95 -3.86 -9.44
CA LYS A 59 -10.33 -4.08 -8.98
C LYS A 59 -11.34 -3.75 -10.11
N GLN A 60 -11.09 -2.69 -10.88
CA GLN A 60 -11.73 -2.43 -12.17
C GLN A 60 -11.32 -3.48 -13.20
#